data_AF-A0A9E3X1H1-F1
#
_entry.id   AF-A0A9E3X1H1-F1
#
_cell.length_a   1.000
_cell.length_b   1.000
_cell.length_c   1.000
_cell.angle_alpha   90.00
_cell.angle_beta   90.00
_cell.angle_gamma   90.00
#
_symmetry.space_group_name_H-M   'P 1'
#
loop_
_entity.id
_entity.type
_entity.pdbx_description
1 polymer ?
#
loop_
_entity_poly.entity_id
_entity_poly.type
_entity_poly.pdbx_seq_one_letter_code
_entity_poly.pdbx_strand_id
1 'polypeptide(L)'
;MIQENAFTPVLDALNALEIPYMIVGSYASNYWGRPRMLGTMFERKVWLTSAEDIILSKLLWYKMSPVLDRQLQDVLEVYEIQLPDLDIGYLENWAKQLAVDDLLERIREQAAT
;
A
#
# COMPACT_ATOMS: atom_id res chain seq x y z
N MET A 1 9.29 -28.09 13.19
CA MET A 1 8.87 -28.22 11.79
C MET A 1 8.51 -26.82 11.33
N ILE A 2 9.46 -26.12 10.71
CA ILE A 2 9.25 -24.75 10.22
C ILE A 2 8.43 -24.89 8.93
N GLN A 3 7.26 -24.25 8.86
CA GLN A 3 6.47 -24.22 7.63
C GLN A 3 7.37 -23.68 6.50
N GLU A 4 7.49 -24.43 5.40
CA GLU A 4 8.20 -23.96 4.21
C GLU A 4 7.59 -22.63 3.76
N ASN A 5 8.41 -21.59 3.79
CA ASN A 5 7.99 -20.22 3.54
C ASN A 5 7.74 -20.09 2.03
N ALA A 6 6.48 -20.21 1.59
CA ALA A 6 6.08 -20.12 0.18
C ALA A 6 6.37 -18.73 -0.45
N PHE A 7 6.85 -17.77 0.35
CA PHE A 7 7.14 -16.41 -0.05
C PHE A 7 8.23 -16.31 -1.12
N THR A 8 9.43 -16.86 -0.86
CA THR A 8 10.57 -16.73 -1.79
C THR A 8 10.31 -17.36 -3.16
N PRO A 9 9.77 -18.60 -3.27
CA PRO A 9 9.48 -19.19 -4.57
C PRO A 9 8.45 -18.40 -5.40
N VAL A 10 7.48 -17.75 -4.75
CA VAL A 10 6.49 -16.91 -5.43
C VAL A 10 7.14 -15.64 -5.98
N LEU A 11 8.01 -14.99 -5.20
CA LEU A 11 8.72 -13.80 -5.66
C LEU A 11 9.66 -14.12 -6.83
N ASP A 12 10.39 -15.23 -6.76
CA ASP A 12 11.26 -15.68 -7.85
C ASP A 12 10.48 -15.92 -9.14
N ALA A 13 9.30 -16.53 -9.05
CA ALA A 13 8.42 -16.74 -10.20
C ALA A 13 7.90 -15.43 -10.79
N LEU A 14 7.47 -14.48 -9.95
CA LEU A 14 6.99 -13.17 -10.40
C LEU A 14 8.11 -12.38 -11.10
N ASN A 15 9.32 -12.41 -10.55
CA ASN A 15 10.51 -11.77 -11.16
C ASN A 15 10.89 -12.42 -12.49
N ALA A 16 10.90 -13.76 -12.56
CA ALA A 16 11.23 -14.49 -13.80
C ALA A 16 10.22 -14.24 -14.93
N LEU A 17 8.97 -13.91 -14.58
CA LEU A 17 7.92 -13.57 -15.53
C LEU A 17 7.81 -12.06 -15.79
N GLU A 18 8.69 -11.25 -15.19
CA GLU A 18 8.65 -9.79 -15.25
C GLU A 18 7.28 -9.20 -14.88
N ILE A 19 6.54 -9.88 -13.98
CA ILE A 19 5.23 -9.44 -13.51
C ILE A 19 5.44 -8.41 -12.39
N PRO A 20 4.98 -7.16 -12.56
CA PRO A 20 5.08 -6.16 -11.49
C PRO A 20 4.26 -6.61 -10.28
N TYR A 21 4.85 -6.52 -9.09
CA TYR A 21 4.17 -6.86 -7.84
C TYR A 21 4.59 -5.91 -6.72
N MET A 22 3.73 -5.83 -5.69
CA MET A 22 4.01 -5.11 -4.47
C MET A 22 3.89 -6.07 -3.28
N ILE A 23 4.92 -6.13 -2.43
CA ILE A 23 4.83 -6.83 -1.15
C ILE A 23 3.99 -5.96 -0.21
N VAL A 24 2.83 -6.47 0.20
CA VAL A 24 1.90 -5.81 1.13
C VAL A 24 1.93 -6.46 2.53
N GLY A 25 1.21 -5.87 3.49
CA GLY A 25 1.07 -6.42 4.84
C GLY A 25 2.32 -6.22 5.72
N SER A 26 2.53 -7.11 6.70
CA SER A 26 3.65 -6.96 7.66
C SER A 26 5.05 -7.07 7.05
N TYR A 27 5.17 -7.60 5.83
CA TYR A 27 6.43 -7.65 5.09
C TYR A 27 6.70 -6.36 4.29
N ALA A 28 5.67 -5.57 3.96
CA ALA A 28 5.83 -4.32 3.22
C ALA A 28 6.74 -3.33 3.95
N SER A 29 6.55 -3.19 5.27
CA SER A 29 7.34 -2.28 6.11
C SER A 29 8.83 -2.65 6.18
N ASN A 30 9.17 -3.93 6.03
CA ASN A 30 10.56 -4.40 6.03
C ASN A 30 11.26 -4.22 4.67
N TYR A 31 10.50 -4.31 3.57
CA TYR A 31 11.05 -4.26 2.22
C TYR A 31 10.99 -2.87 1.58
N TRP A 32 9.89 -2.15 1.76
CA TRP A 32 9.65 -0.84 1.13
C TRP A 32 9.71 0.33 2.11
N GLY A 33 9.75 0.05 3.42
CA GLY A 33 9.61 1.07 4.45
C GLY A 33 10.74 2.11 4.43
N ARG A 34 10.39 3.34 4.08
CA ARG A 34 10.91 4.50 4.82
C ARG A 34 10.31 4.41 6.23
N PRO A 35 11.13 4.20 7.29
CA PRO A 35 10.62 4.08 8.63
C PRO A 35 9.99 5.40 9.08
N ARG A 36 8.65 5.50 9.03
CA ARG A 36 7.96 6.72 9.45
C ARG A 36 7.34 6.67 10.83
N MET A 37 7.03 5.49 11.36
CA MET A 37 6.59 5.40 12.75
C MET A 37 7.00 4.09 13.42
N LEU A 38 7.74 4.25 14.52
CA LEU A 38 7.90 3.25 15.56
C LEU A 38 6.64 3.30 16.42
N GLY A 39 5.65 2.46 16.11
CA GLY A 39 4.46 2.35 16.94
C GLY A 39 4.75 1.53 18.20
N THR A 40 4.01 1.78 19.28
CA THR A 40 3.99 0.89 20.45
C THR A 40 2.69 0.10 20.43
N MET A 41 2.78 -1.21 20.22
CA MET A 41 1.65 -2.13 20.36
C MET A 41 2.04 -3.22 21.37
N PHE A 42 1.24 -3.43 22.41
CA PHE A 42 1.55 -4.35 23.51
C PHE A 42 2.93 -4.10 24.14
N GLU A 43 3.28 -2.83 24.42
CA GLU A 43 4.58 -2.42 24.97
C GLU A 43 5.79 -2.81 24.11
N ARG A 44 5.56 -3.19 22.84
CA ARG A 44 6.61 -3.55 21.88
C ARG A 44 6.65 -2.55 20.74
N LYS A 45 7.87 -2.24 20.35
CA LYS A 45 8.18 -1.45 19.15
C LYS A 45 7.82 -2.27 17.91
N VAL A 46 6.87 -1.79 17.12
CA VAL A 46 6.45 -2.42 15.87
C VAL A 46 6.63 -1.47 14.69
N TRP A 47 7.02 -2.04 13.56
CA TRP A 47 7.09 -1.33 12.28
C TRP A 47 5.71 -1.35 11.63
N LEU A 48 5.12 -0.17 11.47
CA LEU A 48 3.81 -0.02 10.82
C LEU A 48 3.99 0.12 9.29
N THR A 49 3.00 -0.35 8.55
CA THR A 49 2.89 -0.08 7.11
C THR A 49 2.77 1.43 6.89
N SER A 50 3.31 1.95 5.79
CA SER A 50 3.20 3.38 5.50
C SER A 50 1.76 3.76 5.10
N ALA A 51 1.41 5.04 5.21
CA ALA A 51 0.13 5.55 4.76
C ALA A 51 -0.08 5.33 3.25
N GLU A 52 0.99 5.46 2.47
CA GLU A 52 1.00 5.22 1.03
C GLU A 52 0.69 3.76 0.72
N ASP A 53 1.32 2.83 1.43
CA ASP A 53 1.06 1.41 1.23
C ASP A 53 -0.38 1.04 1.60
N ILE A 54 -0.97 1.69 2.62
CA ILE A 54 -2.39 1.53 2.96
C ILE A 54 -3.27 2.04 1.81
N ILE A 55 -2.99 3.23 1.30
CA ILE A 55 -3.72 3.83 0.18
C ILE A 55 -3.65 2.92 -1.05
N LEU A 56 -2.44 2.55 -1.48
CA LEU A 56 -2.21 1.70 -2.66
C LEU A 56 -2.89 0.34 -2.52
N SER A 57 -2.81 -0.29 -1.34
CA SER A 57 -3.44 -1.59 -1.09
C SER A 57 -4.96 -1.50 -1.23
N LYS A 58 -5.58 -0.46 -0.66
CA LYS A 58 -7.03 -0.25 -0.74
C LYS A 58 -7.50 0.10 -2.15
N LEU A 59 -6.75 0.91 -2.88
CA LEU A 59 -7.01 1.21 -4.29
C LEU A 59 -6.94 -0.06 -5.16
N LEU A 60 -5.91 -0.89 -4.96
CA LEU A 60 -5.77 -2.16 -5.66
C LEU A 60 -6.92 -3.12 -5.33
N TRP A 61 -7.36 -3.18 -4.07
CA TRP A 61 -8.51 -3.97 -3.67
C TRP A 61 -9.81 -3.49 -4.31
N TYR A 62 -10.04 -2.18 -4.35
CA TYR A 62 -11.18 -1.60 -5.04
C TYR A 62 -11.18 -1.96 -6.52
N LYS A 63 -10.02 -1.87 -7.19
CA LYS A 63 -9.86 -2.28 -8.59
C LYS A 63 -10.22 -3.75 -8.83
N MET A 64 -9.85 -4.65 -7.91
CA MET A 64 -10.16 -6.08 -8.02
C MET A 64 -11.62 -6.41 -7.69
N SER A 65 -12.26 -5.61 -6.83
CA SER A 65 -13.65 -5.82 -6.41
C SER A 65 -14.35 -4.47 -6.17
N PRO A 66 -14.90 -3.84 -7.24
CA PRO A 66 -15.48 -2.49 -7.19
C PRO A 66 -16.77 -2.36 -6.37
N VAL A 67 -17.31 -3.48 -5.87
CA VAL A 67 -18.63 -3.56 -5.22
C VAL A 67 -18.66 -2.88 -3.83
N LEU A 68 -17.51 -2.46 -3.30
CA LEU A 68 -17.40 -1.78 -2.00
C LEU A 68 -16.89 -0.33 -2.17
N ASP A 69 -17.81 0.62 -2.37
CA ASP A 69 -17.49 2.06 -2.38
C ASP A 69 -16.85 2.55 -1.07
N ARG A 70 -17.08 1.85 0.06
CA ARG A 70 -16.47 2.20 1.35
C ARG A 70 -14.94 2.19 1.33
N GLN A 71 -14.31 1.41 0.45
CA GLN A 71 -12.85 1.36 0.38
C GLN A 71 -12.27 2.68 -0.12
N LEU A 72 -12.94 3.37 -1.04
CA LEU A 72 -12.50 4.69 -1.51
C LEU A 72 -12.65 5.75 -0.42
N GLN A 73 -13.71 5.67 0.38
CA GLN A 73 -13.87 6.56 1.53
C GLN A 73 -12.73 6.38 2.55
N ASP A 74 -12.39 5.13 2.88
CA ASP A 74 -11.24 4.86 3.77
C ASP A 74 -9.92 5.39 3.18
N VAL A 75 -9.75 5.31 1.86
CA VAL A 75 -8.57 5.87 1.19
C VAL A 75 -8.53 7.39 1.30
N LEU A 76 -9.67 8.05 1.06
CA LEU A 76 -9.80 9.50 1.15
C LEU A 76 -9.44 10.00 2.55
N GLU A 77 -9.98 9.36 3.59
CA GLU A 77 -9.69 9.72 4.98
C GLU A 77 -8.20 9.58 5.32
N VAL A 78 -7.58 8.46 4.93
CA VAL A 78 -6.13 8.27 5.15
C VAL A 78 -5.32 9.29 4.37
N TYR A 79 -5.71 9.56 3.11
CA TYR A 79 -5.04 10.52 2.24
C TYR A 79 -5.06 11.94 2.84
N GLU A 80 -6.23 12.42 3.25
CA GLU A 80 -6.40 13.77 3.84
C GLU A 80 -5.64 13.94 5.15
N ILE A 81 -5.74 12.95 6.06
CA ILE A 81 -5.07 13.01 7.36
C ILE A 81 -3.55 13.01 7.20
N GLN A 82 -3.02 12.24 6.25
CA GLN A 82 -1.59 12.03 6.07
C GLN A 82 -0.97 12.99 5.06
N LEU A 83 -1.76 13.78 4.34
CA LEU A 83 -1.32 14.64 3.23
C LEU A 83 -0.06 15.46 3.51
N PRO A 84 0.13 16.10 4.70
CA PRO A 84 1.33 16.88 4.98
C PRO A 84 2.63 16.07 4.95
N ASP A 85 2.55 14.78 5.25
CA ASP A 85 3.68 13.88 5.41
C ASP A 85 3.75 12.80 4.32
N LEU A 86 2.80 12.76 3.38
CA LEU A 86 2.77 11.79 2.29
C LEU A 86 3.97 11.97 1.35
N ASP A 87 4.62 10.85 1.02
CA ASP A 87 5.59 10.75 -0.05
C ASP A 87 4.84 10.58 -1.38
N ILE A 88 4.42 11.72 -1.93
CA ILE A 88 3.63 11.77 -3.17
C ILE A 88 4.39 11.12 -4.33
N GLY A 89 5.72 11.27 -4.39
CA GLY A 89 6.54 10.67 -5.45
C GLY A 89 6.51 9.14 -5.41
N TYR A 90 6.60 8.54 -4.21
CA TYR A 90 6.43 7.10 -4.03
C TYR A 90 5.02 6.65 -4.41
N LEU A 91 4.00 7.37 -3.94
CA LEU A 91 2.60 7.04 -4.16
C LEU A 91 2.25 7.06 -5.66
N GLU A 92 2.65 8.11 -6.39
CA GLU A 92 2.40 8.25 -7.82
C GLU A 92 3.17 7.21 -8.65
N ASN A 93 4.42 6.90 -8.28
CA ASN A 93 5.22 5.89 -8.97
C ASN A 93 4.57 4.50 -8.89
N TRP A 94 4.15 4.10 -7.68
CA TRP A 94 3.53 2.78 -7.50
C TRP A 94 2.09 2.73 -8.01
N ALA A 95 1.32 3.82 -7.90
CA ALA A 95 -0.02 3.87 -8.47
C ALA A 95 -0.01 3.58 -9.98
N LYS A 96 0.96 4.13 -10.72
CA LYS A 96 1.16 3.84 -12.15
C LYS A 96 1.53 2.38 -12.41
N GLN A 97 2.48 1.83 -11.64
CA GLN A 97 2.91 0.44 -11.81
C GLN A 97 1.80 -0.57 -11.50
N LEU A 98 0.92 -0.24 -10.55
CA LEU A 98 -0.25 -1.04 -10.19
C LEU A 98 -1.49 -0.74 -11.06
N ALA A 99 -1.39 0.26 -11.94
CA ALA A 99 -2.46 0.79 -12.79
C ALA A 99 -3.72 1.15 -11.96
N VAL A 100 -3.52 1.89 -10.88
CA VAL A 100 -4.55 2.50 -10.02
C VAL A 100 -4.39 4.02 -9.94
N ASP A 101 -3.61 4.60 -10.85
CA ASP A 101 -3.33 6.04 -10.94
C ASP A 101 -4.59 6.86 -11.26
N ASP A 102 -5.52 6.31 -12.03
CA ASP A 102 -6.85 6.89 -12.26
C ASP A 102 -7.66 7.00 -10.96
N LEU A 103 -7.61 5.96 -10.12
CA LEU A 103 -8.29 5.95 -8.83
C LEU A 103 -7.61 6.90 -7.83
N LEU A 104 -6.28 6.98 -7.85
CA LEU A 104 -5.55 7.94 -7.01
C LEU A 104 -5.90 9.38 -7.40
N GLU A 105 -5.98 9.69 -8.69
CA GLU A 105 -6.36 11.04 -9.14
C GLU A 105 -7.79 11.39 -8.71
N ARG A 106 -8.72 10.44 -8.80
CA ARG A 106 -10.08 10.62 -8.27
C ARG A 106 -10.09 10.97 -6.77
N ILE A 107 -9.24 10.34 -5.97
CA ILE A 107 -9.11 10.66 -4.53
C ILE A 107 -8.56 12.08 -4.35
N ARG A 108 -7.59 12.51 -5.16
CA ARG A 108 -7.02 13.87 -5.10
C ARG A 108 -8.06 14.94 -5.41
N GLU A 109 -8.87 14.72 -6.44
CA GLU A 109 -9.97 15.62 -6.82
C GLU A 109 -11.00 15.75 -5.69
N GLN A 110 -11.33 14.63 -5.04
CA GLN A 110 -12.25 14.61 -3.89
C GLN A 110 -11.67 15.34 -2.68
N ALA A 111 -10.40 15.13 -2.33
CA ALA A 111 -9.74 15.78 -1.20
C ALA A 111 -9.54 17.29 -1.38
N ALA A 112 -9.61 17.80 -2.63
CA ALA A 112 -9.48 19.21 -2.95
C ALA A 112 -10.81 19.99 -2.85
N THR A 113 -11.92 19.31 -2.55
CA THR A 113 -13.28 19.88 -2.48
C THR A 113 -13.66 20.22 -1.04
#